data_AF-A0A920I5P0-F1
#
_entry.id   AF-A0A920I5P0-F1
#
_cell.length_a   1.000
_cell.length_b   1.000
_cell.length_c   1.000
_cell.angle_alpha   90.00
_cell.angle_beta   90.00
_cell.angle_gamma   90.00
#
_symmetry.space_group_name_H-M   'P 1'
#
loop_
_entity.id
_entity.type
_entity.pdbx_description
1 polymer ?
#
loop_
_entity_poly.entity_id
_entity_poly.type
_entity_poly.pdbx_seq_one_letter_code
_entity_poly.pdbx_strand_id
1 'polypeptide(L)'
;MSDIDLLVLTAADSDPAADVIVEQLLYLLWDLGLKVGHAKRTVTDTIRSSREDHTILTGLIEMRFIGGDAALYRKLETAFQKELGRIRPGDFAEIKLAERDARHQKHGATRYMVEPNVKEGKGGLRDLHTLFWIAKLAYRADSIIDIVDKGVLRETEAAALLPRSVFSGRCDATSTFLPAGRRSGWISMRKC
;
A
#
# COMPACT_ATOMS: atom_id res chain seq x y z
N MET A 1 7.45 5.80 -14.14
CA MET A 1 6.61 5.53 -12.97
C MET A 1 5.76 4.33 -13.36
N SER A 2 5.89 3.21 -12.66
CA SER A 2 4.95 2.10 -12.81
C SER A 2 3.56 2.59 -12.41
N ASP A 3 2.55 2.19 -13.16
CA ASP A 3 1.16 2.49 -12.83
C ASP A 3 0.65 1.53 -11.76
N ILE A 4 1.28 0.35 -11.64
CA ILE A 4 0.90 -0.71 -10.71
C ILE A 4 2.15 -1.35 -10.11
N ASP A 5 2.20 -1.51 -8.79
CA ASP A 5 3.27 -2.23 -8.10
C ASP A 5 2.75 -3.56 -7.52
N LEU A 6 3.22 -4.70 -8.04
CA LEU A 6 2.93 -6.05 -7.56
C LEU A 6 4.01 -6.55 -6.59
N LEU A 7 3.62 -7.18 -5.48
CA LEU A 7 4.52 -8.03 -4.71
C LEU A 7 3.97 -9.45 -4.70
N VAL A 8 4.79 -10.37 -5.19
CA VAL A 8 4.54 -11.80 -5.24
C VAL A 8 5.20 -12.43 -4.03
N LEU A 9 4.41 -13.00 -3.11
CA LEU A 9 4.96 -13.77 -2.01
C LEU A 9 5.14 -15.22 -2.40
N THR A 10 6.32 -15.75 -2.09
CA THR A 10 6.64 -17.16 -2.22
C THR A 10 6.94 -17.77 -0.84
N ALA A 11 6.71 -19.07 -0.71
CA ALA A 11 7.02 -19.79 0.53
C ALA A 11 8.53 -20.04 0.70
N ALA A 12 9.28 -20.05 -0.41
CA ALA A 12 10.72 -20.24 -0.48
C ALA A 12 11.33 -19.28 -1.51
N ASP A 13 12.64 -19.05 -1.41
CA ASP A 13 13.39 -18.12 -2.27
C ASP A 13 13.38 -18.58 -3.74
N SER A 14 13.40 -19.89 -3.96
CA SER A 14 13.26 -20.52 -5.27
C SER A 14 11.98 -21.34 -5.30
N ASP A 15 11.08 -20.95 -6.18
CA ASP A 15 9.87 -21.69 -6.53
C ASP A 15 9.69 -21.60 -8.05
N PRO A 16 10.21 -22.58 -8.81
CA PRO A 16 10.16 -22.55 -10.27
C PRO A 16 8.74 -22.47 -10.83
N ALA A 17 7.76 -23.03 -10.11
CA ALA A 17 6.36 -22.93 -10.53
C ALA A 17 5.86 -21.50 -10.38
N ALA A 18 6.20 -20.83 -9.27
CA ALA A 18 5.90 -19.42 -9.08
C ALA A 18 6.60 -18.52 -10.12
N ASP A 19 7.83 -18.84 -10.51
CA ASP A 19 8.58 -18.04 -11.49
C ASP A 19 7.90 -18.02 -12.87
N VAL A 20 7.51 -19.20 -13.37
CA VAL A 20 6.77 -19.32 -14.65
C VAL A 20 5.43 -18.56 -14.59
N ILE A 21 4.75 -18.69 -13.45
CA ILE A 21 3.48 -18.02 -13.17
C ILE A 21 3.62 -16.49 -13.21
N VAL A 22 4.65 -15.96 -12.54
CA VAL A 22 4.92 -14.52 -12.48
C VAL A 22 5.25 -13.99 -13.87
N GLU A 23 6.10 -14.71 -14.61
CA GLU A 23 6.47 -14.36 -15.97
C GLU A 23 5.24 -14.26 -16.90
N GLN A 24 4.35 -15.27 -16.87
CA GLN A 24 3.11 -15.25 -17.66
C GLN A 24 2.18 -14.10 -17.27
N LEU A 25 2.05 -13.83 -15.97
CA LEU A 25 1.23 -12.71 -15.49
C LEU A 25 1.79 -11.36 -15.97
N LEU A 26 3.11 -11.19 -15.93
CA LEU A 26 3.76 -9.96 -16.38
C LEU A 26 3.58 -9.75 -17.88
N TYR A 27 3.75 -10.79 -18.70
CA TYR A 27 3.50 -10.70 -20.14
C TYR A 27 2.06 -10.28 -20.43
N LEU A 28 1.08 -10.88 -19.75
CA LEU A 28 -0.33 -10.50 -19.92
C LEU A 28 -0.58 -9.03 -19.56
N LEU A 29 0.02 -8.53 -18.47
CA LEU A 29 -0.15 -7.13 -18.08
C LEU A 29 0.54 -6.17 -19.05
N TRP A 30 1.66 -6.58 -19.64
CA TRP A 30 2.35 -5.80 -20.67
C TRP A 30 1.60 -5.80 -22.00
N ASP A 31 0.98 -6.91 -22.40
CA ASP A 31 0.12 -6.98 -23.59
C ASP A 31 -1.09 -6.06 -23.46
N LEU A 32 -1.57 -5.84 -22.24
CA LEU A 32 -2.61 -4.85 -21.92
C LEU A 32 -2.08 -3.40 -21.88
N GLY A 33 -0.79 -3.18 -22.13
CA GLY A 33 -0.15 -1.86 -22.14
C GLY A 33 0.13 -1.27 -20.76
N LEU A 34 0.03 -2.05 -19.67
CA LEU A 34 0.22 -1.57 -18.30
C LEU A 34 1.71 -1.58 -17.92
N LYS A 35 2.18 -0.49 -17.30
CA LYS A 35 3.53 -0.43 -16.73
C LYS A 35 3.53 -0.97 -15.31
N VAL A 36 4.08 -2.17 -15.14
CA VAL A 36 4.03 -2.89 -13.87
C VAL A 36 5.40 -2.98 -13.23
N GLY A 37 5.53 -2.44 -12.01
CA GLY A 37 6.62 -2.75 -11.11
C GLY A 37 6.30 -4.06 -10.39
N HIS A 38 7.26 -4.97 -10.24
CA HIS A 38 7.04 -6.20 -9.50
C HIS A 38 8.23 -6.57 -8.61
N ALA A 39 7.95 -7.28 -7.52
CA ALA A 39 8.96 -7.90 -6.68
C ALA A 39 8.50 -9.30 -6.26
N LYS A 40 9.41 -10.28 -6.27
CA LYS A 40 9.19 -11.63 -5.75
C LYS A 40 9.98 -11.80 -4.47
N ARG A 41 9.34 -12.09 -3.34
CA ARG A 41 10.01 -12.19 -2.03
C ARG A 41 9.34 -13.22 -1.12
N THR A 42 10.09 -13.75 -0.17
CA THR A 42 9.48 -14.48 0.95
C THR A 42 8.91 -13.51 1.98
N VAL A 43 8.13 -14.03 2.94
CA VAL A 43 7.65 -13.23 4.08
C VAL A 43 8.83 -12.61 4.85
N THR A 44 9.87 -13.42 5.12
CA THR A 44 11.06 -12.98 5.86
C THR A 44 11.81 -11.86 5.13
N ASP A 45 12.01 -12.01 3.82
CA ASP A 45 12.68 -10.98 3.02
C ASP A 45 11.88 -9.71 2.91
N THR A 46 10.56 -9.82 2.74
CA THR A 46 9.67 -8.66 2.67
C THR A 46 9.77 -7.82 3.94
N ILE A 47 9.74 -8.49 5.10
CA ILE A 47 9.92 -7.83 6.39
C ILE A 47 11.31 -7.21 6.52
N ARG A 48 12.37 -7.95 6.15
CA ARG A 48 13.75 -7.42 6.19
C ARG A 48 13.90 -6.17 5.32
N SER A 49 13.49 -6.23 4.05
CA SER A 49 13.59 -5.11 3.13
C SER A 49 12.75 -3.90 3.58
N SER A 50 11.62 -4.13 4.26
CA SER A 50 10.81 -3.03 4.81
C SER A 50 11.52 -2.24 5.91
N ARG A 51 12.51 -2.84 6.60
CA ARG A 51 13.32 -2.15 7.61
C ARG A 51 14.44 -1.31 6.99
N GLU A 52 14.89 -1.70 5.80
CA GLU A 52 16.00 -1.06 5.09
C GLU A 52 15.50 0.06 4.16
N ASP A 53 14.29 -0.07 3.62
CA ASP A 53 13.73 0.88 2.65
C ASP A 53 12.32 1.34 3.05
N HIS A 54 12.20 2.64 3.34
CA HIS A 54 10.94 3.30 3.68
C HIS A 54 9.91 3.29 2.54
N THR A 55 10.35 3.14 1.28
CA THR A 55 9.47 2.99 0.12
C THR A 55 8.71 1.67 0.19
N ILE A 56 9.44 0.58 0.52
CA ILE A 56 8.85 -0.75 0.69
C ILE A 56 7.93 -0.75 1.92
N LEU A 57 8.37 -0.17 3.04
CA LEU A 57 7.54 -0.01 4.24
C LEU A 57 6.21 0.67 3.91
N THR A 58 6.25 1.78 3.18
CA THR A 58 5.06 2.54 2.80
C THR A 58 4.16 1.72 1.88
N GLY A 59 4.73 0.98 0.92
CA GLY A 59 3.97 0.08 0.07
C GLY A 59 3.27 -1.05 0.85
N LEU A 60 3.90 -1.56 1.90
CA LEU A 60 3.30 -2.58 2.76
C LEU A 60 2.18 -2.03 3.65
N ILE A 61 2.25 -0.75 4.06
CA ILE A 61 1.15 -0.08 4.77
C ILE A 61 -0.13 -0.04 3.91
N GLU A 62 0.01 0.05 2.59
CA GLU A 62 -1.11 0.06 1.64
C GLU A 62 -1.38 -1.30 0.99
N MET A 63 -0.74 -2.38 1.46
CA MET A 63 -0.87 -3.66 0.80
C MET A 63 -2.32 -4.16 0.80
N ARG A 64 -2.72 -4.78 -0.30
CA ARG A 64 -4.04 -5.38 -0.47
C ARG A 64 -3.90 -6.78 -1.04
N PHE A 65 -4.60 -7.73 -0.44
CA PHE A 65 -4.73 -9.08 -0.99
C PHE A 65 -5.58 -9.08 -2.26
N ILE A 66 -5.04 -9.61 -3.37
CA ILE A 66 -5.77 -9.77 -4.64
C ILE A 66 -6.21 -11.21 -4.86
N GLY A 67 -5.36 -12.19 -4.55
CA GLY A 67 -5.66 -13.61 -4.74
C GLY A 67 -4.47 -14.50 -4.42
N GLY A 68 -4.71 -15.81 -4.34
CA GLY A 68 -3.75 -16.88 -4.06
C GLY A 68 -3.79 -17.42 -2.63
N ASP A 69 -2.63 -17.72 -2.03
CA ASP A 69 -2.59 -18.38 -0.71
C ASP A 69 -2.88 -17.37 0.43
N ALA A 70 -4.13 -17.37 0.90
CA ALA A 70 -4.58 -16.54 2.01
C ALA A 70 -3.90 -16.86 3.36
N ALA A 71 -3.38 -18.08 3.55
CA ALA A 71 -2.61 -18.40 4.75
C ALA A 71 -1.22 -17.76 4.69
N LEU A 72 -0.58 -17.75 3.52
CA LEU A 72 0.71 -17.06 3.32
C LEU A 72 0.56 -15.54 3.48
N TYR A 73 -0.50 -14.96 2.92
CA TYR A 73 -0.81 -13.54 3.12
C TYR A 73 -1.01 -13.19 4.60
N ARG A 74 -1.81 -13.97 5.34
CA ARG A 74 -2.03 -13.74 6.78
C ARG A 74 -0.75 -13.85 7.60
N LYS A 75 0.20 -14.71 7.20
CA LYS A 75 1.52 -14.78 7.83
C LYS A 75 2.30 -13.48 7.62
N LEU A 76 2.31 -12.92 6.41
CA LEU A 76 2.93 -11.62 6.15
C LEU A 76 2.25 -10.52 6.96
N GLU A 77 0.92 -10.45 6.94
CA GLU A 77 0.15 -9.43 7.66
C GLU A 77 0.45 -9.46 9.16
N THR A 78 0.43 -10.64 9.78
CA THR A 78 0.77 -10.81 11.20
C THR A 78 2.21 -10.38 11.50
N ALA A 79 3.16 -10.80 10.66
CA ALA A 79 4.57 -10.43 10.82
C ALA A 79 4.76 -8.91 10.67
N PHE A 80 4.09 -8.32 9.68
CA PHE A 80 4.17 -6.89 9.39
C PHE A 80 3.55 -6.03 10.49
N GLN A 81 2.42 -6.44 11.06
CA GLN A 81 1.83 -5.74 12.22
C GLN A 81 2.78 -5.74 13.43
N LYS A 82 3.52 -6.84 13.65
CA LYS A 82 4.54 -6.91 14.70
C LYS A 82 5.72 -5.97 14.42
N GLU A 83 6.12 -5.81 13.16
CA GLU A 83 7.16 -4.85 12.76
C GLU A 83 6.69 -3.41 12.92
N LEU A 84 5.50 -3.10 12.43
CA LEU A 84 4.85 -1.81 12.61
C LEU A 84 4.83 -1.42 14.10
N GLY A 85 4.50 -2.35 14.99
CA GLY A 85 4.53 -2.19 16.44
C GLY A 85 5.87 -1.67 17.01
N ARG A 86 6.99 -1.95 16.35
CA ARG A 86 8.34 -1.51 16.77
C ARG A 86 8.71 -0.12 16.27
N ILE A 87 8.03 0.37 15.23
CA ILE A 87 8.29 1.67 14.62
C ILE A 87 7.59 2.74 15.45
N ARG A 88 8.35 3.75 15.88
CA ARG A 88 7.79 4.92 16.55
C ARG A 88 7.10 5.81 15.50
N PRO A 89 5.85 6.25 15.75
CA PRO A 89 5.14 7.12 14.81
C PRO A 89 5.86 8.44 14.50
N GLY A 90 6.56 9.01 15.48
CA GLY A 90 7.35 10.24 15.31
C GLY A 90 8.45 10.08 14.27
N ASP A 91 9.29 9.07 14.41
CA ASP A 91 10.40 8.78 13.49
C ASP A 91 9.90 8.59 12.05
N PHE A 92 8.78 7.87 11.87
CA PHE A 92 8.17 7.70 10.54
C PHE A 92 7.63 9.02 9.98
N ALA A 93 6.97 9.83 10.82
CA ALA A 93 6.44 11.12 10.42
C ALA A 93 7.56 12.08 9.98
N GLU A 94 8.67 12.15 10.72
CA GLU A 94 9.81 12.99 10.36
C GLU A 94 10.39 12.62 8.99
N ILE A 95 10.59 11.33 8.73
CA ILE A 95 11.09 10.84 7.44
C ILE A 95 10.13 11.22 6.31
N LYS A 96 8.82 11.04 6.52
CA LYS A 96 7.81 11.38 5.52
C LYS A 96 7.63 12.87 5.30
N LEU A 97 7.77 13.69 6.34
CA LEU A 97 7.78 15.14 6.21
C LEU A 97 9.03 15.62 5.47
N ALA A 98 10.20 15.02 5.72
CA ALA A 98 11.43 15.32 4.99
C ALA A 98 11.33 14.96 3.49
N GLU A 99 10.75 13.79 3.15
CA GLU A 99 10.45 13.40 1.76
C GLU A 99 9.54 14.42 1.06
N ARG A 100 8.47 14.86 1.76
CA ARG A 100 7.55 15.90 1.29
C ARG A 100 8.28 17.22 1.05
N ASP A 101 9.08 17.67 2.00
CA ASP A 101 9.77 18.95 1.91
C ASP A 101 10.80 18.97 0.78
N ALA A 102 11.57 17.88 0.61
CA ALA A 102 12.47 17.70 -0.52
C ALA A 102 11.72 17.73 -1.87
N ARG A 103 10.52 17.13 -1.94
CA ARG A 103 9.66 17.18 -3.12
C ARG A 103 9.15 18.59 -3.41
N HIS A 104 8.69 19.31 -2.39
CA HIS A 104 8.26 20.70 -2.54
C HIS A 104 9.39 21.62 -2.96
N GLN A 105 10.63 21.39 -2.51
CA GLN A 105 11.79 22.16 -2.98
C GLN A 105 12.05 21.94 -4.47
N LYS A 106 11.96 20.70 -4.95
CA LYS A 106 12.14 20.37 -6.38
C LYS A 106 11.05 20.97 -7.28
N HIS A 107 9.80 21.00 -6.83
CA HIS A 107 8.65 21.47 -7.64
C HIS A 107 8.29 22.95 -7.40
N GLY A 108 8.63 23.49 -6.23
CA GLY A 108 8.30 24.86 -5.80
C GLY A 108 9.23 25.94 -6.34
N ALA A 109 10.31 25.59 -7.04
CA ALA A 109 11.21 26.55 -7.68
C ALA A 109 10.63 27.17 -8.97
N THR A 110 9.52 26.65 -9.50
CA THR A 110 8.89 27.17 -10.72
C THR A 110 7.98 28.36 -10.37
N ARG A 111 8.56 29.54 -10.26
CA ARG A 111 7.88 30.83 -10.01
C ARG A 111 6.81 31.20 -11.08
N TYR A 112 6.73 30.46 -12.18
CA TYR A 112 5.86 30.73 -13.34
C TYR A 112 4.82 29.64 -13.63
N MET A 113 4.17 29.07 -12.60
CA MET A 113 3.06 28.11 -12.82
C MET A 113 1.72 28.83 -12.65
N VAL A 114 1.03 29.07 -13.76
CA VAL A 114 -0.28 29.77 -13.83
C VAL A 114 -1.43 28.86 -13.36
N GLU A 115 -1.23 27.54 -13.38
CA GLU A 115 -2.20 26.56 -12.89
C GLU A 115 -1.70 25.84 -11.62
N PRO A 116 -2.55 25.68 -10.60
CA PRO A 116 -2.20 24.93 -9.39
C PRO A 116 -1.99 23.46 -9.74
N ASN A 117 -0.82 22.92 -9.40
CA ASN A 117 -0.56 21.49 -9.59
C ASN A 117 -1.32 20.68 -8.53
N VAL A 118 -2.49 20.14 -8.89
CA VAL A 118 -3.36 19.37 -8.00
C VAL A 118 -2.70 18.06 -7.51
N LYS A 119 -1.70 17.54 -8.24
CA LYS A 119 -1.01 16.28 -7.89
C LYS A 119 0.21 16.52 -6.99
N GLU A 120 1.09 17.44 -7.35
CA GLU A 120 2.42 17.64 -6.74
C GLU A 120 2.58 19.01 -6.05
N GLY A 121 1.57 19.87 -6.09
CA GLY A 121 1.54 21.15 -5.40
C GLY A 121 1.38 20.99 -3.88
N LYS A 122 1.67 22.06 -3.14
CA LYS A 122 1.43 22.12 -1.69
C LYS A 122 -0.06 21.93 -1.39
N GLY A 123 -0.39 20.95 -0.56
CA GLY A 123 -1.77 20.54 -0.28
C GLY A 123 -2.42 19.70 -1.38
N GLY A 124 -1.65 19.19 -2.34
CA GLY A 124 -2.14 18.31 -3.40
C GLY A 124 -2.38 16.87 -2.94
N LEU A 125 -2.86 16.03 -3.85
CA LEU A 125 -3.19 14.62 -3.59
C LEU A 125 -2.02 13.83 -2.94
N ARG A 126 -0.79 14.16 -3.32
CA ARG A 126 0.42 13.55 -2.76
C ARG A 126 0.71 13.90 -1.31
N ASP A 127 0.37 15.11 -0.87
CA ASP A 127 0.55 15.51 0.54
C ASP A 127 -0.51 14.83 1.40
N LEU A 128 -1.70 14.64 0.84
CA LEU A 128 -2.76 13.88 1.47
C LEU A 128 -2.39 12.41 1.68
N HIS A 129 -1.81 11.76 0.67
CA HIS A 129 -1.33 10.38 0.79
C HIS A 129 -0.27 10.26 1.90
N THR A 130 0.65 11.22 1.97
CA THR A 130 1.65 11.28 3.07
C THR A 130 0.98 11.35 4.44
N LEU A 131 -0.02 12.22 4.59
CA LEU A 131 -0.77 12.36 5.84
C LEU A 131 -1.55 11.08 6.19
N PHE A 132 -2.16 10.43 5.20
CA PHE A 132 -2.85 9.17 5.37
C PHE A 132 -1.91 8.08 5.89
N TRP A 133 -0.70 7.96 5.35
CA TRP A 133 0.29 6.97 5.82
C TRP A 133 0.73 7.22 7.25
N ILE A 134 0.99 8.48 7.61
CA ILE A 134 1.37 8.87 8.96
C ILE A 134 0.23 8.52 9.93
N ALA A 135 -1.01 8.87 9.59
CA ALA A 135 -2.16 8.55 10.41
C ALA A 135 -2.37 7.03 10.54
N LYS A 136 -2.25 6.29 9.43
CA LYS A 136 -2.41 4.83 9.42
C LYS A 136 -1.42 4.15 10.38
N LEU A 137 -0.15 4.57 10.34
CA LEU A 137 0.89 4.04 11.22
C LEU A 137 0.72 4.50 12.67
N ALA A 138 0.42 5.78 12.90
CA ALA A 138 0.28 6.36 14.23
C ALA A 138 -0.90 5.76 15.00
N TYR A 139 -2.04 5.58 14.33
CA TYR A 139 -3.28 5.13 14.95
C TYR A 139 -3.54 3.63 14.79
N ARG A 140 -2.64 2.88 14.12
CA ARG A 140 -2.85 1.47 13.80
C ARG A 140 -4.23 1.24 13.17
N ALA A 141 -4.57 2.08 12.21
CA ALA A 141 -5.83 2.01 11.50
C ALA A 141 -5.66 1.12 10.27
N ASP A 142 -6.66 0.31 9.94
CA ASP A 142 -6.61 -0.52 8.73
C ASP A 142 -7.27 0.20 7.55
N SER A 143 -8.21 1.11 7.84
CA SER A 143 -8.96 1.91 6.87
C SER A 143 -9.01 3.40 7.21
N ILE A 144 -9.37 4.22 6.22
CA ILE A 144 -9.64 5.65 6.42
C ILE A 144 -10.85 5.88 7.34
N ILE A 145 -11.80 4.93 7.36
CA ILE A 145 -12.98 4.97 8.21
C ILE A 145 -12.55 4.80 9.68
N ASP A 146 -11.60 3.92 9.96
CA ASP A 146 -11.04 3.78 11.31
C ASP A 146 -10.30 5.05 11.78
N ILE A 147 -9.72 5.81 10.84
CA ILE A 147 -9.04 7.09 11.15
C ILE A 147 -10.07 8.16 11.54
N VAL A 148 -11.23 8.17 10.88
CA VAL A 148 -12.37 9.05 11.22
C VAL A 148 -13.00 8.63 12.54
N ASP A 149 -13.26 7.34 12.72
CA ASP A 149 -13.85 6.78 13.95
C ASP A 149 -12.94 7.00 15.17
N LYS A 150 -11.62 7.10 14.98
CA LYS A 150 -10.62 7.46 16.02
C LYS A 150 -10.49 8.98 16.25
N GLY A 151 -11.27 9.81 15.56
CA GLY A 151 -11.33 11.26 15.75
C GLY A 151 -10.15 12.05 15.17
N VAL A 152 -9.36 11.43 14.29
CA VAL A 152 -8.17 12.05 13.67
C VAL A 152 -8.55 12.98 12.52
N LEU A 153 -9.61 12.63 11.79
CA LEU A 153 -10.22 13.42 10.74
C LEU A 153 -11.67 13.68 11.11
N ARG A 154 -12.15 14.91 10.88
CA ARG A 154 -13.59 15.19 10.98
C ARG A 154 -14.32 14.50 9.83
N GLU A 155 -15.57 14.10 10.04
CA GLU A 155 -16.40 13.49 8.99
C GLU A 155 -16.48 14.37 7.74
N THR A 156 -16.52 15.69 7.90
CA THR A 156 -16.51 16.67 6.81
C THR A 156 -15.19 16.67 6.03
N GLU A 157 -14.07 16.42 6.70
CA GLU A 157 -12.76 16.32 6.06
C GLU A 157 -12.66 15.00 5.32
N ALA A 158 -13.07 13.88 5.93
CA ALA A 158 -13.07 12.57 5.29
C ALA A 158 -13.97 12.47 4.06
N ALA A 159 -15.14 13.14 4.09
CA ALA A 159 -16.04 13.23 2.95
C ALA A 159 -15.44 13.99 1.76
N ALA A 160 -14.49 14.91 2.00
CA ALA A 160 -13.75 15.59 0.93
C ALA A 160 -12.64 14.72 0.33
N LEU A 161 -12.19 13.68 1.04
CA LEU A 161 -11.09 12.80 0.63
C LEU A 161 -11.56 11.50 -0.02
N LEU A 162 -12.82 11.11 0.18
CA LEU A 162 -13.37 9.86 -0.35
C LEU A 162 -14.41 10.11 -1.45
N PRO A 163 -14.37 9.34 -2.55
CA PRO A 163 -15.50 9.30 -3.46
C PRO A 163 -16.74 8.76 -2.71
N ARG A 164 -17.90 9.38 -2.99
CA ARG A 164 -19.19 9.22 -2.29
C ARG A 164 -19.70 7.77 -2.18
N SER A 165 -19.10 6.81 -2.88
CA SER A 165 -19.46 5.40 -2.91
C SER A 165 -18.97 4.60 -1.69
N VAL A 166 -18.00 5.10 -0.91
CA VAL A 166 -17.41 4.32 0.21
C VAL A 166 -18.23 4.43 1.50
N PHE A 167 -19.08 5.45 1.64
CA PHE A 167 -19.84 5.67 2.88
C PHE A 167 -21.08 4.76 3.03
N SER A 168 -21.55 4.14 1.94
CA SER A 168 -22.80 3.35 1.93
C SER A 168 -22.61 1.84 2.19
N GLY A 169 -21.38 1.35 2.33
CA GLY A 169 -21.08 -0.08 2.43
C GLY A 169 -21.03 -0.60 3.86
N ARG A 170 -22.05 -0.35 4.68
CA ARG A 170 -22.16 -0.89 6.04
C ARG A 170 -23.47 -1.66 6.17
N CYS A 171 -23.48 -2.93 5.76
CA CYS A 171 -24.28 -4.05 6.29
C CYS A 171 -23.86 -5.34 5.56
N ASP A 172 -23.83 -6.46 6.30
CA ASP A 172 -23.58 -7.84 5.85
C ASP A 172 -22.13 -8.36 5.89
N ALA A 173 -21.55 -8.34 7.09
CA ALA A 173 -20.64 -9.40 7.50
C ALA A 173 -21.45 -10.52 8.17
N THR A 174 -21.73 -11.61 7.45
CA THR A 174 -22.13 -12.89 8.07
C THR A 174 -21.47 -14.05 7.33
N SER A 175 -20.94 -14.97 8.13
CA SER A 175 -20.12 -16.12 7.81
C SER A 175 -20.56 -16.97 6.61
N THR A 176 -19.60 -17.45 5.80
CA THR A 176 -19.53 -18.86 5.40
C THR A 176 -18.09 -19.21 5.03
N PHE A 177 -17.49 -20.07 5.87
CA PHE A 177 -16.21 -20.74 5.68
C PHE A 177 -16.47 -21.99 4.84
N LEU A 178 -15.82 -22.16 3.68
CA LEU A 178 -15.79 -23.42 2.95
C LEU A 178 -14.33 -23.76 2.58
N PRO A 179 -13.83 -24.97 2.91
CA PRO A 179 -12.45 -25.34 2.64
C PRO A 179 -12.34 -26.06 1.29
N ALA A 180 -11.39 -25.66 0.45
CA ALA A 180 -10.92 -26.50 -0.67
C ALA A 180 -9.46 -26.18 -1.00
N GLY A 181 -8.60 -27.19 -0.87
CA GLY A 181 -7.18 -27.09 -1.12
C GLY A 181 -6.80 -27.18 -2.60
N ARG A 182 -5.77 -26.44 -2.99
CA ARG A 182 -4.59 -26.95 -3.68
C ARG A 182 -3.50 -25.89 -3.74
N ARG A 183 -2.26 -26.37 -3.73
CA ARG A 183 -1.00 -25.64 -3.60
C ARG A 183 -0.69 -24.86 -4.88
N SER A 184 -0.67 -23.53 -4.78
CA SER A 184 0.26 -22.63 -5.49
C SER A 184 -0.11 -21.20 -5.08
N GLY A 185 0.80 -20.53 -4.38
CA GLY A 185 0.58 -19.19 -3.85
C GLY A 185 0.80 -18.15 -4.95
N TRP A 186 -0.27 -17.50 -5.37
CA TRP A 186 -0.21 -16.29 -6.20
C TRP A 186 -0.28 -15.09 -5.27
N ILE A 187 0.44 -14.00 -5.53
CA ILE A 187 0.09 -12.69 -4.98
C ILE A 187 0.37 -11.66 -6.05
N SER A 188 -0.66 -10.92 -6.42
CA SER A 188 -0.60 -9.70 -7.21
C SER A 188 -0.95 -8.57 -6.25
N MET A 189 -0.23 -7.45 -6.26
CA MET A 189 -0.60 -6.24 -5.51
C MET A 189 -0.92 -5.13 -6.49
N ARG A 190 -2.00 -4.37 -6.29
CA ARG A 190 -2.30 -3.20 -7.11
C ARG A 190 -2.01 -1.98 -6.26
N LYS A 191 -1.17 -1.11 -6.79
CA LYS A 191 -1.11 0.29 -6.37
C LYS A 191 -2.09 1.07 -7.25
N CYS A 192 -2.82 2.01 -6.65
CA CYS A 192 -3.49 3.07 -7.39
C CYS A 192 -2.48 4.17 -7.73
#